data_AF-A0A8B8BQR7-F1
#
_entry.id   AF-A0A8B8BQR7-F1
#
_cell.length_a   1.000
_cell.length_b   1.000
_cell.length_c   1.000
_cell.angle_alpha   90.00
_cell.angle_beta   90.00
_cell.angle_gamma   90.00
#
_symmetry.space_group_name_H-M   'P 1'
#
loop_
_entity.id
_entity.type
_entity.pdbx_description
1 polymer ?
#
loop_
_entity_poly.entity_id
_entity_poly.type
_entity_poly.pdbx_seq_one_letter_code
_entity_poly.pdbx_strand_id
1 'polypeptide(L)'
;MAGFFLYISNTTSKEDGHLCFHEIQRVNGTPSEDQRIHCSVHGRYVIYYNERLPNVTYPSYYSEYAYYELCELEVYGNYVTCPTNCQERSCDFHTGRCRSCVPGYEGPFCNKVCGDKTYGQHCLESCGNCSNGESCHHVTGICLHGCNEGARDLNCKIECNPGFYGKNCVNNCSENCSMTRRCNRFTGKCNGGCKAGWTGPTCHQSNDIDTFNYDYLN
;
A
#
# COMPACT_ATOMS: atom_id res chain seq x y z
N MET A 1 -41.46 -9.88 23.97
CA MET A 1 -40.53 -9.76 22.83
C MET A 1 -40.47 -11.07 22.07
N ALA A 2 -40.34 -11.06 20.74
CA ALA A 2 -39.91 -12.27 20.03
C ALA A 2 -38.49 -12.57 20.49
N GLY A 3 -38.21 -13.82 20.82
CA GLY A 3 -36.86 -14.23 21.16
C GLY A 3 -35.88 -13.83 20.05
N PHE A 4 -34.65 -13.58 20.42
CA PHE A 4 -33.57 -13.35 19.47
C PHE A 4 -32.64 -14.56 19.42
N PHE A 5 -31.86 -14.59 18.35
CA PHE A 5 -30.73 -15.48 18.18
C PHE A 5 -29.46 -14.65 18.29
N LEU A 6 -28.46 -15.17 18.97
CA LEU A 6 -27.12 -14.61 19.01
C LEU A 6 -26.18 -15.59 18.31
N TYR A 7 -25.52 -15.12 17.26
CA TYR A 7 -24.51 -15.88 16.53
C TYR A 7 -23.13 -15.27 16.73
N ILE A 8 -22.11 -16.12 16.78
CA ILE A 8 -20.72 -15.71 16.72
C ILE A 8 -20.16 -16.17 15.39
N SER A 9 -19.69 -15.24 14.56
CA SER A 9 -19.22 -15.50 13.20
C SER A 9 -17.85 -14.87 12.94
N ASN A 10 -17.09 -15.47 12.04
CA ASN A 10 -15.86 -14.88 11.49
C ASN A 10 -16.13 -14.05 10.23
N THR A 11 -17.36 -14.09 9.70
CA THR A 11 -17.84 -13.30 8.57
C THR A 11 -19.00 -12.40 9.01
N THR A 12 -19.45 -11.52 8.13
CA THR A 12 -20.64 -10.69 8.37
C THR A 12 -21.96 -11.43 8.13
N SER A 13 -21.91 -12.71 7.76
CA SER A 13 -23.09 -13.54 7.51
C SER A 13 -23.44 -14.39 8.74
N LYS A 14 -24.75 -14.49 9.04
CA LYS A 14 -25.26 -15.34 10.13
C LYS A 14 -25.21 -16.82 9.78
N GLU A 15 -25.27 -17.15 8.49
CA GLU A 15 -25.26 -18.51 7.97
C GLU A 15 -23.93 -19.22 8.26
N ASP A 16 -22.84 -18.45 8.28
CA ASP A 16 -21.50 -18.92 8.64
C ASP A 16 -21.26 -18.94 10.16
N GLY A 17 -22.22 -18.46 10.95
CA GLY A 17 -22.10 -18.22 12.38
C GLY A 17 -22.47 -19.42 13.25
N HIS A 18 -21.80 -19.55 14.39
CA HIS A 18 -22.18 -20.49 15.44
C HIS A 18 -23.32 -19.91 16.28
N LEU A 19 -24.44 -20.63 16.40
CA LEU A 19 -25.55 -20.23 17.25
C LEU A 19 -25.15 -20.35 18.73
N CYS A 20 -24.97 -19.22 19.38
CA CYS A 20 -24.57 -19.12 20.78
C CYS A 20 -25.75 -19.08 21.75
N PHE A 21 -26.85 -18.47 21.33
CA PHE A 21 -28.03 -18.33 22.17
C PHE A 21 -29.28 -18.25 21.33
N HIS A 22 -30.33 -18.90 21.81
CA HIS A 22 -31.68 -18.77 21.30
C HIS A 22 -32.64 -18.67 22.49
N GLU A 23 -33.37 -17.57 22.56
CA GLU A 23 -34.33 -17.35 23.65
C GLU A 23 -35.63 -18.15 23.39
N ILE A 24 -35.81 -19.29 24.07
CA ILE A 24 -36.97 -20.20 23.84
C ILE A 24 -38.11 -20.04 24.86
N GLN A 25 -37.88 -19.55 26.10
CA GLN A 25 -38.95 -19.58 27.12
C GLN A 25 -39.05 -18.32 27.97
N ARG A 26 -40.30 -17.82 28.05
CA ARG A 26 -40.75 -16.77 28.95
C ARG A 26 -41.27 -17.41 30.24
N VAL A 27 -40.76 -17.00 31.39
CA VAL A 27 -41.54 -17.10 32.63
C VAL A 27 -42.50 -15.90 32.63
N ASN A 28 -43.81 -16.13 32.49
CA ASN A 28 -44.87 -15.10 32.53
C ASN A 28 -44.81 -13.95 31.49
N GLY A 29 -44.19 -14.14 30.33
CA GLY A 29 -44.37 -13.20 29.20
C GLY A 29 -43.32 -12.09 29.05
N THR A 30 -42.45 -11.88 30.04
CA THR A 30 -41.43 -10.81 30.03
C THR A 30 -40.02 -11.40 30.05
N PRO A 31 -39.18 -11.06 29.05
CA PRO A 31 -37.74 -11.33 29.11
C PRO A 31 -37.10 -10.62 30.29
N SER A 32 -36.05 -11.22 30.86
CA SER A 32 -35.21 -10.57 31.86
C SER A 32 -34.58 -9.30 31.26
N GLU A 33 -34.62 -8.18 31.99
CA GLU A 33 -33.96 -6.92 31.59
C GLU A 33 -32.43 -7.05 31.53
N ASP A 34 -31.85 -8.00 32.28
CA ASP A 34 -30.42 -8.35 32.24
C ASP A 34 -30.28 -9.83 31.82
N GLN A 35 -29.54 -10.08 30.74
CA GLN A 35 -29.21 -11.43 30.27
C GLN A 35 -27.70 -11.58 30.10
N ARG A 36 -27.10 -12.47 30.89
CA ARG A 36 -25.72 -12.94 30.67
C ARG A 36 -25.71 -14.20 29.82
N ILE A 37 -25.23 -14.07 28.60
CA ILE A 37 -25.08 -15.17 27.65
C ILE A 37 -23.63 -15.65 27.69
N HIS A 38 -23.42 -16.89 28.13
CA HIS A 38 -22.12 -17.53 28.07
C HIS A 38 -22.00 -18.30 26.76
N CYS A 39 -21.09 -17.86 25.90
CA CYS A 39 -20.76 -18.60 24.69
C CYS A 39 -19.25 -18.86 24.59
N SER A 40 -18.89 -20.15 24.54
CA SER A 40 -17.49 -20.60 24.53
C SER A 40 -16.95 -20.79 23.11
N VAL A 41 -17.30 -19.89 22.19
CA VAL A 41 -16.76 -19.88 20.82
C VAL A 41 -16.15 -18.53 20.48
N HIS A 42 -15.20 -18.56 19.55
CA HIS A 42 -14.49 -17.37 19.11
C HIS A 42 -15.02 -16.92 17.74
N GLY A 43 -15.18 -15.60 17.58
CA GLY A 43 -15.54 -14.99 16.30
C GLY A 43 -15.26 -13.50 16.28
N ARG A 44 -15.17 -12.94 15.08
CA ARG A 44 -14.95 -11.49 14.87
C ARG A 44 -16.24 -10.68 15.05
N TYR A 45 -17.39 -11.29 14.78
CA TYR A 45 -18.69 -10.63 14.79
C TYR A 45 -19.63 -11.32 15.77
N VAL A 46 -20.32 -10.51 16.57
CA VAL A 46 -21.50 -10.91 17.33
C VAL A 46 -22.73 -10.46 16.53
N ILE A 47 -23.53 -11.40 16.06
CA ILE A 47 -24.69 -11.11 15.20
C ILE A 47 -25.96 -11.38 15.99
N TYR A 48 -26.73 -10.32 16.22
CA TYR A 48 -28.08 -10.41 16.77
C TYR A 48 -29.07 -10.57 15.62
N TYR A 49 -29.89 -11.60 15.67
CA TYR A 49 -30.87 -11.90 14.63
C TYR A 49 -32.24 -12.16 15.25
N ASN A 50 -33.27 -11.53 14.69
CA ASN A 50 -34.66 -11.76 15.06
C ASN A 50 -35.43 -12.15 13.80
N GLU A 51 -36.07 -13.31 13.82
CA GLU A 51 -36.83 -13.80 12.67
C GLU A 51 -38.27 -13.30 12.71
N ARG A 52 -38.72 -12.70 11.60
CA ARG A 52 -40.14 -12.41 11.35
C ARG A 52 -40.62 -13.12 10.11
N LEU A 53 -41.57 -14.02 10.28
CA LEU A 53 -42.15 -14.79 9.20
C LEU A 53 -43.25 -13.97 8.50
N PRO A 54 -43.28 -13.96 7.16
CA PRO A 54 -44.37 -13.34 6.42
C PRO A 54 -45.68 -14.08 6.74
N ASN A 55 -46.80 -13.34 6.78
CA ASN A 55 -48.14 -13.86 7.05
C ASN A 55 -48.38 -14.44 8.46
N VAL A 56 -47.53 -14.12 9.43
CA VAL A 56 -47.79 -14.43 10.85
C VAL A 56 -48.34 -13.18 11.55
N THR A 57 -49.48 -13.33 12.22
CA THR A 57 -50.07 -12.28 13.06
C THR A 57 -49.37 -12.25 14.42
N TYR A 58 -48.58 -11.22 14.65
CA TYR A 58 -47.90 -11.00 15.93
C TYR A 58 -48.81 -10.22 16.91
N PRO A 59 -48.64 -10.39 18.23
CA PRO A 59 -49.41 -9.65 19.22
C PRO A 59 -49.25 -8.13 19.08
N SER A 60 -50.29 -7.36 19.40
CA SER A 60 -50.35 -5.89 19.21
C SER A 60 -49.28 -5.10 19.98
N TYR A 61 -48.68 -5.68 21.03
CA TYR A 61 -47.59 -5.06 21.77
C TYR A 61 -46.22 -5.22 21.10
N TYR A 62 -46.14 -5.82 19.91
CA TYR A 62 -44.92 -5.87 19.11
C TYR A 62 -44.80 -4.66 18.22
N SER A 63 -43.59 -4.11 18.10
CA SER A 63 -43.26 -3.11 17.07
C SER A 63 -43.52 -3.67 15.67
N GLU A 64 -43.97 -2.83 14.73
CA GLU A 64 -44.11 -3.18 13.31
C GLU A 64 -42.73 -3.40 12.65
N TYR A 65 -41.72 -2.66 13.09
CA TYR A 65 -40.33 -2.80 12.66
C TYR A 65 -39.50 -3.64 13.64
N ALA A 66 -38.46 -4.30 13.12
CA ALA A 66 -37.43 -4.91 13.94
C ALA A 66 -36.44 -3.84 14.39
N TYR A 67 -36.58 -3.37 15.62
CA TYR A 67 -35.59 -2.50 16.28
C TYR A 67 -34.66 -3.35 17.14
N TYR A 68 -33.37 -3.10 17.02
CA TYR A 68 -32.35 -3.59 17.95
C TYR A 68 -31.81 -2.38 18.71
N GLU A 69 -32.12 -2.28 19.99
CA GLU A 69 -31.46 -1.32 20.88
C GLU A 69 -30.55 -2.13 21.81
N LEU A 70 -29.26 -2.10 21.52
CA LEU A 70 -28.23 -2.67 22.39
C LEU A 70 -27.88 -1.59 23.42
N CYS A 71 -28.33 -1.76 24.67
CA CYS A 71 -28.03 -0.80 25.73
C CYS A 71 -26.55 -0.83 26.13
N GLU A 72 -25.97 -2.02 26.27
CA GLU A 72 -24.56 -2.22 26.63
C GLU A 72 -24.09 -3.61 26.19
N LEU A 73 -22.90 -3.71 25.59
CA LEU A 73 -22.27 -4.97 25.23
C LEU A 73 -20.85 -4.99 25.80
N GLU A 74 -20.63 -5.88 26.77
CA GLU A 74 -19.32 -6.14 27.32
C GLU A 74 -18.76 -7.47 26.76
N VAL A 75 -17.74 -7.38 25.91
CA VAL A 75 -17.03 -8.57 25.42
C VAL A 75 -15.73 -8.73 26.19
N TYR A 76 -15.69 -9.72 27.07
CA TYR A 76 -14.49 -10.07 27.83
C TYR A 76 -13.62 -11.04 27.03
N GLY A 77 -12.63 -10.48 26.32
CA GLY A 77 -11.59 -11.24 25.61
C GLY A 77 -10.21 -11.00 26.21
N ASN A 78 -9.28 -11.94 25.99
CA ASN A 78 -7.89 -11.71 26.35
C ASN A 78 -7.28 -10.66 25.38
N TYR A 79 -6.72 -9.57 25.92
CA TYR A 79 -6.24 -8.45 25.11
C TYR A 79 -4.89 -8.80 24.47
N VAL A 80 -4.92 -9.26 23.22
CA VAL A 80 -3.69 -9.52 22.45
C VAL A 80 -3.28 -8.22 21.77
N THR A 81 -2.06 -7.76 22.08
CA THR A 81 -1.50 -6.59 21.40
C THR A 81 -0.98 -7.02 20.02
N CYS A 82 -1.71 -6.66 18.96
CA CYS A 82 -1.28 -6.95 17.60
C CYS A 82 -0.06 -6.13 17.18
N PRO A 83 0.82 -6.68 16.31
CA PRO A 83 1.91 -5.93 15.70
C PRO A 83 1.44 -4.61 15.06
N THR A 84 2.25 -3.57 15.16
CA THR A 84 1.91 -2.20 14.70
C THR A 84 1.63 -2.12 13.20
N ASN A 85 2.29 -2.97 12.42
CA ASN A 85 2.23 -2.98 10.96
C ASN A 85 1.19 -3.97 10.41
N CYS A 86 0.41 -4.63 11.28
CA CYS A 86 -0.80 -5.31 10.80
C CYS A 86 -1.78 -4.26 10.27
N GLN A 87 -2.41 -4.54 9.13
CA GLN A 87 -3.49 -3.71 8.62
C GLN A 87 -4.62 -3.64 9.67
N GLU A 88 -5.08 -2.43 9.97
CA GLU A 88 -6.10 -2.13 11.01
C GLU A 88 -5.73 -2.62 12.43
N ARG A 89 -4.46 -2.92 12.71
CA ARG A 89 -4.03 -3.62 13.94
C ARG A 89 -4.78 -4.95 14.16
N SER A 90 -5.18 -5.62 13.07
CA SER A 90 -5.87 -6.91 13.12
C SER A 90 -4.88 -8.07 13.04
N CYS A 91 -4.90 -8.94 14.06
CA CYS A 91 -4.13 -10.17 14.09
C CYS A 91 -4.98 -11.33 14.63
N ASP A 92 -4.56 -12.54 14.32
CA ASP A 92 -5.10 -13.75 14.92
C ASP A 92 -4.76 -13.78 16.42
N PHE A 93 -5.76 -14.00 17.28
CA PHE A 93 -5.59 -13.87 18.73
C PHE A 93 -4.80 -15.03 19.36
N HIS A 94 -4.71 -16.19 18.69
CA HIS A 94 -3.93 -17.31 19.20
C HIS A 94 -2.45 -17.19 18.81
N THR A 95 -2.21 -16.84 17.55
CA THR A 95 -0.88 -16.89 16.94
C THR A 95 -0.21 -15.53 16.86
N GLY A 96 -0.96 -14.43 16.96
CA GLY A 96 -0.49 -13.06 16.75
C GLY A 96 -0.23 -12.72 15.28
N ARG A 97 -0.55 -13.61 14.34
CA ARG A 97 -0.26 -13.43 12.91
C ARG A 97 -1.21 -12.40 12.30
N CYS A 98 -0.66 -11.46 11.54
CA CYS A 98 -1.46 -10.49 10.80
C CYS A 98 -2.14 -11.19 9.60
N ARG A 99 -3.40 -10.81 9.32
CA ARG A 99 -4.08 -11.23 8.09
C ARG A 99 -3.51 -10.54 6.85
N SER A 100 -3.11 -9.28 7.00
CA SER A 100 -2.50 -8.44 5.97
C SER A 100 -1.59 -7.41 6.63
N CYS A 101 -0.59 -6.95 5.89
CA CYS A 101 0.34 -5.91 6.32
C CYS A 101 -0.03 -4.56 5.71
N VAL A 102 0.33 -3.49 6.40
CA VAL A 102 0.36 -2.15 5.79
C VAL A 102 1.45 -2.09 4.70
N PRO A 103 1.34 -1.16 3.73
CA PRO A 103 2.32 -1.04 2.65
C PRO A 103 3.76 -0.91 3.16
N GLY A 104 4.68 -1.61 2.48
CA GLY A 104 6.10 -1.61 2.80
C GLY A 104 6.55 -2.65 3.82
N TYR A 105 5.63 -3.50 4.29
CA TYR A 105 5.93 -4.58 5.22
C TYR A 105 5.39 -5.91 4.71
N GLU A 106 6.06 -6.98 5.10
CA GLU A 106 5.71 -8.35 4.76
C GLU A 106 5.98 -9.32 5.92
N GLY A 107 5.66 -10.58 5.68
CA GLY A 107 5.79 -11.66 6.64
C GLY A 107 4.54 -11.82 7.52
N PRO A 108 4.48 -12.94 8.28
CA PRO A 108 3.30 -13.30 9.03
C PRO A 108 2.97 -12.36 10.20
N PHE A 109 3.92 -11.54 10.62
CA PHE A 109 3.79 -10.58 11.71
C PHE A 109 4.04 -9.13 11.27
N CYS A 110 4.17 -8.88 9.96
CA CYS A 110 4.44 -7.56 9.37
C CYS A 110 5.65 -6.83 9.99
N ASN A 111 6.62 -7.60 10.47
CA ASN A 111 7.84 -7.09 11.09
C ASN A 111 9.03 -7.01 10.11
N LYS A 112 8.87 -7.55 8.91
CA LYS A 112 9.89 -7.51 7.86
C LYS A 112 9.56 -6.37 6.90
N VAL A 113 10.52 -5.49 6.67
CA VAL A 113 10.44 -4.47 5.62
C VAL A 113 10.57 -5.15 4.25
N CYS A 114 9.89 -4.65 3.22
CA CYS A 114 10.01 -5.19 1.86
C CYS A 114 11.48 -5.40 1.45
N GLY A 115 11.84 -6.63 1.10
CA GLY A 115 13.17 -7.02 0.64
C GLY A 115 13.35 -6.88 -0.88
N ASP A 116 14.53 -7.30 -1.38
CA ASP A 116 14.78 -7.59 -2.80
C ASP A 116 14.43 -6.47 -3.79
N LYS A 117 14.65 -5.21 -3.40
CA LYS A 117 14.31 -4.02 -4.21
C LYS A 117 12.83 -3.96 -4.57
N THR A 118 11.96 -4.24 -3.59
CA THR A 118 10.51 -4.10 -3.74
C THR A 118 9.91 -3.11 -2.73
N TYR A 119 8.69 -2.64 -2.99
CA TYR A 119 7.98 -1.70 -2.14
C TYR A 119 6.45 -1.84 -2.26
N GLY A 120 5.71 -1.09 -1.43
CA GLY A 120 4.26 -0.96 -1.52
C GLY A 120 3.48 -2.10 -0.87
N GLN A 121 2.21 -2.23 -1.24
CA GLN A 121 1.33 -3.25 -0.67
C GLN A 121 1.81 -4.65 -1.09
N HIS A 122 1.97 -5.54 -0.11
CA HIS A 122 2.49 -6.90 -0.31
C HIS A 122 3.86 -6.99 -1.00
N CYS A 123 4.63 -5.89 -1.05
CA CYS A 123 5.95 -5.84 -1.68
C CYS A 123 5.95 -6.27 -3.16
N LEU A 124 4.88 -5.95 -3.90
CA LEU A 124 4.71 -6.34 -5.30
C LEU A 124 5.34 -5.37 -6.30
N GLU A 125 5.62 -4.13 -5.89
CA GLU A 125 6.20 -3.12 -6.77
C GLU A 125 7.72 -3.20 -6.75
N SER A 126 8.38 -3.22 -7.92
CA SER A 126 9.84 -3.21 -8.01
C SER A 126 10.40 -1.78 -7.99
N CYS A 127 11.54 -1.58 -7.32
CA CYS A 127 12.29 -0.34 -7.34
C CYS A 127 12.84 -0.04 -8.75
N GLY A 128 12.98 1.24 -9.08
CA GLY A 128 13.69 1.66 -10.29
C GLY A 128 15.21 1.66 -10.13
N ASN A 129 15.89 2.40 -11.02
CA ASN A 129 17.36 2.45 -11.07
C ASN A 129 17.93 3.48 -10.06
N CYS A 130 17.70 3.24 -8.76
CA CYS A 130 18.20 4.10 -7.68
C CYS A 130 19.74 4.14 -7.61
N SER A 131 20.29 5.30 -7.26
CA SER A 131 21.73 5.47 -7.10
C SER A 131 22.34 4.73 -5.91
N ASN A 132 23.66 4.50 -5.99
CA ASN A 132 24.50 3.87 -4.96
C ASN A 132 24.14 2.41 -4.62
N GLY A 133 23.34 1.74 -5.46
CA GLY A 133 22.96 0.34 -5.26
C GLY A 133 21.98 0.12 -4.11
N GLU A 134 21.44 1.19 -3.52
CA GLU A 134 20.47 1.11 -2.44
C GLU A 134 19.07 0.71 -2.95
N SER A 135 18.29 0.11 -2.04
CA SER A 135 16.86 -0.14 -2.27
C SER A 135 16.09 1.17 -2.18
N CYS A 136 15.02 1.28 -2.96
CA CYS A 136 14.09 2.39 -2.83
C CYS A 136 13.33 2.34 -1.50
N HIS A 137 12.69 3.46 -1.13
CA HIS A 137 11.87 3.56 0.06
C HIS A 137 10.75 2.51 0.03
N HIS A 138 10.74 1.60 1.01
CA HIS A 138 9.88 0.41 1.03
C HIS A 138 8.37 0.69 0.97
N VAL A 139 7.91 1.89 1.34
CA VAL A 139 6.49 2.28 1.23
C VAL A 139 6.17 2.93 -0.11
N THR A 140 7.04 3.82 -0.59
CA THR A 140 6.70 4.79 -1.65
C THR A 140 7.40 4.53 -2.98
N GLY A 141 8.49 3.77 -2.97
CA GLY A 141 9.32 3.52 -4.15
C GLY A 141 10.34 4.61 -4.46
N ILE A 142 10.44 5.64 -3.63
CA ILE A 142 11.31 6.81 -3.87
C ILE A 142 12.77 6.45 -3.62
N CYS A 143 13.65 6.88 -4.53
CA CYS A 143 15.09 6.76 -4.39
C CYS A 143 15.66 7.99 -3.66
N LEU A 144 16.10 7.81 -2.41
CA LEU A 144 16.61 8.90 -1.55
C LEU A 144 17.81 9.65 -2.15
N HIS A 145 18.66 8.95 -2.90
CA HIS A 145 19.85 9.53 -3.54
C HIS A 145 19.67 9.82 -5.04
N GLY A 146 18.43 9.80 -5.52
CA GLY A 146 18.12 9.97 -6.94
C GLY A 146 18.49 8.76 -7.79
N CYS A 147 18.66 9.01 -9.09
CA CYS A 147 18.76 8.00 -10.13
C CYS A 147 20.16 7.86 -10.72
N ASN A 148 20.52 6.61 -11.04
CA ASN A 148 21.68 6.32 -11.86
C ASN A 148 21.55 6.92 -13.26
N GLU A 149 22.65 6.87 -14.00
CA GLU A 149 22.72 7.37 -15.36
C GLU A 149 21.61 6.79 -16.23
N GLY A 150 21.00 7.65 -17.04
CA GLY A 150 19.94 7.25 -17.95
C GLY A 150 18.54 7.20 -17.34
N ALA A 151 18.37 7.32 -16.02
CA ALA A 151 17.06 7.33 -15.37
C ALA A 151 16.75 8.67 -14.69
N ARG A 152 15.46 8.97 -14.56
CA ARG A 152 14.90 10.15 -13.92
C ARG A 152 13.62 9.82 -13.14
N ASP A 153 13.06 10.86 -12.54
CA ASP A 153 11.88 10.83 -11.66
C ASP A 153 12.19 10.29 -10.26
N LEU A 154 11.31 10.54 -9.29
CA LEU A 154 11.54 10.20 -7.88
C LEU A 154 11.79 8.70 -7.64
N ASN A 155 11.18 7.85 -8.47
CA ASN A 155 11.29 6.39 -8.36
C ASN A 155 12.28 5.78 -9.35
N CYS A 156 12.93 6.60 -10.19
CA CYS A 156 13.92 6.16 -11.18
C CYS A 156 13.44 5.08 -12.15
N LYS A 157 12.12 5.07 -12.42
CA LYS A 157 11.46 4.16 -13.37
C LYS A 157 11.38 4.74 -14.79
N ILE A 158 11.63 6.04 -14.94
CA ILE A 158 11.49 6.73 -16.22
C ILE A 158 12.87 6.95 -16.84
N GLU A 159 12.96 6.69 -18.13
CA GLU A 159 14.17 6.92 -18.91
C GLU A 159 14.42 8.42 -19.17
N CYS A 160 15.67 8.82 -19.41
CA CYS A 160 15.95 10.18 -19.88
C CYS A 160 15.19 10.47 -21.17
N ASN A 161 14.61 11.67 -21.25
CA ASN A 161 14.04 12.16 -22.49
C ASN A 161 15.16 12.31 -23.54
N PRO A 162 14.87 12.16 -24.84
CA PRO A 162 15.83 12.46 -25.90
C PRO A 162 16.41 13.87 -25.71
N GLY A 163 17.73 14.00 -25.77
CA GLY A 163 18.41 15.27 -25.50
C GLY A 163 18.99 15.41 -24.09
N PHE A 164 18.74 14.45 -23.20
CA PHE A 164 19.26 14.47 -21.84
C PHE A 164 20.04 13.21 -21.50
N TYR A 165 21.05 13.32 -20.64
CA TYR A 165 21.88 12.19 -20.21
C TYR A 165 22.44 12.34 -18.79
N GLY A 166 23.07 11.28 -18.30
CA GLY A 166 23.75 11.24 -17.01
C GLY A 166 22.80 10.98 -15.83
N LYS A 167 23.31 11.13 -14.61
CA LYS A 167 22.52 10.94 -13.38
C LYS A 167 21.36 11.93 -13.32
N ASN A 168 20.18 11.44 -12.96
CA ASN A 168 18.94 12.23 -12.95
C ASN A 168 18.62 12.96 -14.27
N CYS A 169 19.29 12.61 -15.38
CA CYS A 169 19.15 13.25 -16.68
C CYS A 169 19.36 14.79 -16.66
N VAL A 170 20.28 15.28 -15.81
CA VAL A 170 20.51 16.74 -15.66
C VAL A 170 21.36 17.35 -16.76
N ASN A 171 22.10 16.54 -17.52
CA ASN A 171 22.99 17.03 -18.57
C ASN A 171 22.29 17.06 -19.93
N ASN A 172 22.54 18.10 -20.73
CA ASN A 172 22.01 18.24 -22.08
C ASN A 172 22.98 17.67 -23.13
N CYS A 173 22.46 16.92 -24.10
CA CYS A 173 23.23 16.53 -25.29
C CYS A 173 23.68 17.75 -26.09
N SER A 174 24.89 17.72 -26.65
CA SER A 174 25.40 18.79 -27.50
C SER A 174 24.53 19.02 -28.74
N GLU A 175 24.36 20.29 -29.12
CA GLU A 175 23.76 20.68 -30.39
C GLU A 175 24.65 20.32 -31.59
N ASN A 176 25.93 20.09 -31.33
CA ASN A 176 26.95 19.76 -32.33
C ASN A 176 27.14 18.26 -32.54
N CYS A 177 26.31 17.42 -31.92
CA CYS A 177 26.17 16.03 -32.36
C CYS A 177 25.73 16.00 -33.84
N SER A 178 26.19 15.00 -34.60
CA SER A 178 25.78 14.78 -36.01
C SER A 178 24.26 14.84 -36.19
N MET A 179 23.53 14.24 -35.24
CA MET A 179 22.11 14.53 -35.04
C MET A 179 21.95 15.48 -33.85
N THR A 180 21.47 16.70 -34.11
CA THR A 180 21.32 17.76 -33.10
C THR A 180 20.67 17.24 -31.81
N ARG A 181 21.33 17.43 -30.67
CA ARG A 181 20.87 17.01 -29.34
C ARG A 181 20.52 15.51 -29.22
N ARG A 182 21.07 14.63 -30.06
CA ARG A 182 20.92 13.17 -29.88
C ARG A 182 22.22 12.52 -29.42
N CYS A 183 22.19 12.04 -28.18
CA CYS A 183 23.31 11.37 -27.55
C CYS A 183 22.84 10.16 -26.72
N ASN A 184 23.78 9.30 -26.34
CA ASN A 184 23.55 8.19 -25.45
C ASN A 184 23.13 8.70 -24.05
N ARG A 185 21.97 8.29 -23.55
CA ARG A 185 21.41 8.75 -22.26
C ARG A 185 22.25 8.40 -21.02
N PHE A 186 23.16 7.44 -21.12
CA PHE A 186 24.05 7.08 -20.01
C PHE A 186 25.31 7.95 -20.02
N THR A 187 25.96 8.06 -21.18
CA THR A 187 27.32 8.63 -21.29
C THR A 187 27.39 10.04 -21.89
N GLY A 188 26.33 10.50 -22.55
CA GLY A 188 26.32 11.75 -23.30
C GLY A 188 27.00 11.67 -24.67
N LYS A 189 27.52 10.49 -25.05
CA LYS A 189 28.24 10.32 -26.32
C LYS A 189 27.31 10.55 -27.51
N CYS A 190 27.69 11.40 -28.44
CA CYS A 190 26.92 11.66 -29.66
C CYS A 190 26.91 10.41 -30.57
N ASN A 191 25.72 9.98 -30.97
CA ASN A 191 25.57 8.87 -31.91
C ASN A 191 25.90 9.38 -33.32
N GLY A 192 26.91 8.80 -33.97
CA GLY A 192 27.33 9.22 -35.32
C GLY A 192 28.37 10.35 -35.37
N GLY A 193 28.98 10.71 -34.24
CA GLY A 193 30.07 11.69 -34.17
C GLY A 193 29.61 13.15 -34.06
N CYS A 194 30.51 14.06 -34.44
CA CYS A 194 30.33 15.51 -34.32
C CYS A 194 30.16 16.18 -35.69
N LYS A 195 29.45 17.32 -35.70
CA LYS A 195 29.46 18.27 -36.82
C LYS A 195 30.88 18.81 -37.06
N ALA A 196 31.13 19.30 -38.28
CA ALA A 196 32.40 19.91 -38.64
C ALA A 196 32.79 21.04 -37.66
N GLY A 197 34.07 21.10 -37.29
CA GLY A 197 34.56 22.06 -36.30
C GLY A 197 34.37 21.64 -34.83
N TRP A 198 33.83 20.45 -34.55
CA TRP A 198 33.66 19.95 -33.18
C TRP A 198 34.30 18.57 -32.98
N THR A 199 34.80 18.31 -31.78
CA THR A 199 35.48 17.06 -31.41
C THR A 199 35.08 16.56 -30.01
N GLY A 200 35.63 15.40 -29.65
CA GLY A 200 35.35 14.71 -28.39
C GLY A 200 34.09 13.85 -28.44
N PRO A 201 33.88 12.98 -27.43
CA PRO A 201 32.76 12.03 -27.42
C PRO A 201 31.39 12.72 -27.31
N THR A 202 31.34 13.89 -26.66
CA THR A 202 30.13 14.68 -26.41
C THR A 202 30.00 15.89 -27.33
N CYS A 203 30.95 16.15 -28.22
CA CYS A 203 30.94 17.27 -29.17
C CYS A 203 30.76 18.66 -28.52
N HIS A 204 31.36 18.87 -27.35
CA HIS A 204 31.41 20.18 -26.66
C HIS A 204 32.72 20.94 -26.88
N GLN A 205 33.69 20.36 -27.58
CA GLN A 205 35.01 20.96 -27.84
C GLN A 205 35.05 21.47 -29.28
N SER A 206 35.33 22.76 -29.49
CA SER A 206 35.53 23.35 -30.82
C SER A 206 36.97 23.15 -31.31
N ASN A 207 37.13 22.92 -32.60
CA ASN A 207 38.41 22.81 -33.28
C ASN A 207 38.90 24.16 -33.83
N ASP A 208 38.14 25.24 -33.62
CA ASP A 208 38.55 26.60 -33.99
C ASP A 208 39.74 27.04 -33.13
N ILE A 209 40.94 26.76 -33.64
CA ILE A 209 42.12 27.55 -33.35
C ILE A 209 42.10 28.68 -34.38
N ASP A 210 41.54 29.84 -34.03
CA ASP A 210 41.95 31.07 -34.70
C ASP A 210 41.81 32.30 -33.79
N THR A 211 42.95 33.00 -33.66
CA THR A 211 43.19 34.38 -33.17
C THR A 211 43.40 34.67 -31.68
N PHE A 212 44.56 34.25 -31.13
CA PHE A 212 45.33 35.05 -30.15
C PHE A 212 46.72 35.41 -30.72
N ASN A 213 46.76 35.97 -31.92
CA ASN A 213 48.01 36.48 -32.50
C ASN A 213 47.79 37.80 -33.27
N TYR A 214 47.11 38.74 -32.63
CA TYR A 214 47.26 40.18 -32.89
C TYR A 214 47.23 40.88 -31.56
N ASP A 215 48.39 40.99 -30.93
CA ASP A 215 48.88 42.13 -30.14
C ASP A 215 50.15 41.66 -29.42
N TYR A 216 51.22 42.45 -29.51
CA TYR A 216 52.63 42.16 -29.11
C TYR A 216 53.57 41.61 -30.20
N LEU A 217 53.74 42.37 -31.28
CA LEU A 217 55.09 42.68 -31.75
C LEU A 217 55.23 44.20 -31.79
N ASN A 218 56.06 44.72 -30.86
CA ASN A 218 56.66 46.05 -30.92
C ASN A 218 57.61 46.15 -32.12
#